data_AF-A0A519J4G2-F1
#
_entry.id   AF-A0A519J4G2-F1
#
_cell.length_a   1.000
_cell.length_b   1.000
_cell.length_c   1.000
_cell.angle_alpha   90.00
_cell.angle_beta   90.00
_cell.angle_gamma   90.00
#
_symmetry.space_group_name_H-M   'P 1'
#
loop_
_entity.id
_entity.type
_entity.pdbx_description
1 polymer ?
#
loop_
_entity_poly.entity_id
_entity_poly.type
_entity_poly.pdbx_seq_one_letter_code
_entity_poly.pdbx_strand_id
1 'polypeptide(L)' 'MRFFDVTVGRDGEERTVRVPSPTSVQAGDAAIALMKPGEAILSINQAVDDGLHHADGPPPKTQAEELAPVTSGSASVDR' A
#
# COMPACT_ATOMS: atom_id res chain seq x y z
N MET A 1 -16.32 16.50 -9.86
CA MET A 1 -16.12 15.09 -9.45
C MET A 1 -15.06 15.08 -8.37
N ARG A 2 -15.24 14.35 -7.26
CA ARG A 2 -14.30 14.35 -6.13
C ARG A 2 -13.71 12.96 -5.95
N PHE A 3 -12.53 12.91 -5.33
CA PHE A 3 -11.92 11.67 -4.89
C PHE A 3 -11.98 11.61 -3.37
N PHE A 4 -12.17 10.41 -2.86
CA PHE A 4 -12.16 10.14 -1.43
C PHE A 4 -11.16 9.02 -1.16
N ASP A 5 -10.34 9.24 -0.14
CA ASP A 5 -9.43 8.25 0.40
C ASP A 5 -10.14 7.60 1.59
N VAL A 6 -10.46 6.31 1.42
CA VAL A 6 -11.13 5.50 2.45
C VAL A 6 -10.09 4.60 3.09
N THR A 7 -9.76 4.87 4.35
CA THR A 7 -8.91 4.01 5.15
C THR A 7 -9.73 2.84 5.66
N VAL A 8 -9.32 1.63 5.31
CA VAL A 8 -9.92 0.39 5.78
C VAL A 8 -8.88 -0.41 6.53
N GLY A 9 -9.29 -1.14 7.56
CA GLY A 9 -8.37 -1.92 8.35
C GLY A 9 -8.95 -3.21 8.89
N ARG A 10 -8.06 -4.12 9.27
CA ARG A 10 -8.35 -5.42 9.84
C ARG A 10 -7.17 -5.89 10.68
N ASP A 11 -7.43 -6.40 11.88
CA ASP A 11 -6.42 -7.06 12.72
C ASP A 11 -5.12 -6.23 12.93
N GLY A 12 -5.24 -4.89 12.95
CA GLY A 12 -4.12 -3.95 13.10
C GLY A 12 -3.40 -3.57 11.81
N GLU A 13 -3.79 -4.13 10.66
CA GLU A 13 -3.35 -3.69 9.34
C GLU A 13 -4.32 -2.65 8.77
N GLU A 14 -3.80 -1.57 8.19
CA GLU A 14 -4.57 -0.52 7.54
C GLU A 14 -4.13 -0.32 6.09
N ARG A 15 -5.08 -0.02 5.21
CA ARG A 15 -4.81 0.35 3.82
C ARG A 15 -5.80 1.41 3.34
N THR A 16 -5.36 2.24 2.40
CA THR A 16 -6.18 3.30 1.82
C THR A 16 -6.69 2.89 0.44
N VAL A 17 -7.99 3.07 0.20
CA VAL A 17 -8.64 2.85 -1.09
C VAL A 17 -9.16 4.18 -1.61
N ARG A 18 -8.67 4.59 -2.79
CA ARG A 18 -9.14 5.81 -3.45
C ARG A 18 -10.33 5.50 -4.35
N VAL A 19 -11.44 6.21 -4.13
CA VAL A 19 -12.67 6.06 -4.92
C VAL A 19 -13.16 7.40 -5.49
N PRO A 20 -13.56 7.45 -6.77
CA PRO A 20 -14.24 8.62 -7.32
C PRO A 20 -15.70 8.65 -6.86
N SER A 21 -16.12 9.74 -6.22
CA SER A 21 -17.50 9.86 -5.73
C SER A 21 -17.98 11.32 -5.66
N PRO A 22 -19.29 11.60 -5.81
CA PRO A 22 -19.86 12.91 -5.54
C PRO A 22 -19.86 13.30 -4.05
N THR A 23 -20.02 12.31 -3.15
CA THR A 23 -20.20 12.49 -1.69
C THR A 23 -19.41 11.45 -0.88
N SER A 24 -19.13 11.77 0.39
CA SER A 24 -18.43 10.85 1.31
C SER A 24 -19.25 9.58 1.62
N VAL A 25 -20.58 9.70 1.69
CA VAL A 25 -21.48 8.54 1.92
C VAL A 25 -21.37 7.56 0.76
N GLN A 26 -21.52 8.04 -0.47
CA GLN A 26 -21.36 7.22 -1.67
C GLN A 26 -19.93 6.68 -1.83
N ALA A 27 -18.93 7.38 -1.32
CA ALA A 27 -17.56 6.89 -1.29
C ALA A 27 -17.40 5.70 -0.33
N GLY A 28 -18.05 5.75 0.83
CA GLY A 28 -18.10 4.60 1.76
C GLY A 28 -18.74 3.37 1.10
N ASP A 29 -19.89 3.56 0.47
CA ASP A 29 -20.58 2.47 -0.25
C ASP A 29 -19.73 1.89 -1.38
N ALA A 30 -19.06 2.75 -2.16
CA ALA A 30 -18.16 2.32 -3.23
C ALA A 30 -16.93 1.60 -2.68
N ALA A 31 -16.39 2.02 -1.53
CA ALA A 31 -15.26 1.37 -0.89
C ALA A 31 -15.61 -0.03 -0.39
N ILE A 32 -16.84 -0.28 0.07
CA ILE A 32 -17.30 -1.63 0.48
C ILE A 32 -17.11 -2.65 -0.64
N ALA A 33 -17.36 -2.27 -1.90
CA ALA A 33 -17.16 -3.16 -3.05
C ALA A 33 -15.68 -3.51 -3.31
N LEU A 34 -14.74 -2.73 -2.76
CA LEU A 34 -13.28 -2.89 -2.90
C LEU A 34 -12.62 -3.42 -1.62
N MET A 35 -13.40 -3.62 -0.56
CA MET A 35 -12.94 -4.16 0.71
C MET A 35 -12.79 -5.68 0.64
N LYS A 36 -11.82 -6.20 1.38
CA LYS A 36 -11.67 -7.64 1.60
C LYS A 36 -12.61 -8.08 2.74
N PRO A 37 -13.02 -9.35 2.77
CA PRO A 37 -13.80 -9.87 3.88
C PRO A 37 -13.12 -9.64 5.24
N GLY A 38 -13.86 -9.06 6.17
CA GLY A 38 -13.38 -8.76 7.52
C GLY A 38 -12.64 -7.44 7.68
N GLU A 39 -12.49 -6.66 6.62
CA GLU A 39 -12.05 -5.26 6.73
C GLU A 39 -13.21 -4.36 7.20
N ALA A 40 -12.90 -3.31 7.95
CA ALA A 40 -13.83 -2.28 8.38
C ALA A 40 -13.34 -0.90 7.91
N ILE A 41 -14.27 0.00 7.61
CA ILE A 41 -13.94 1.40 7.31
C ILE A 41 -13.55 2.09 8.62
N LEU A 42 -12.35 2.66 8.65
CA LEU A 42 -11.81 3.41 9.78
C LEU A 42 -11.97 4.92 9.56
N SER A 43 -11.75 5.40 8.34
CA SER A 43 -11.84 6.82 8.01
C SER A 43 -12.21 7.04 6.55
N ILE A 44 -12.91 8.15 6.26
CA ILE A 44 -13.23 8.60 4.90
C ILE A 44 -12.85 10.08 4.83
N ASN A 45 -11.82 10.40 4.04
CA ASN A 45 -11.40 11.77 3.82
C ASN A 45 -11.53 12.12 2.34
N GLN A 46 -11.91 13.36 2.04
CA GLN A 46 -11.81 13.85 0.68
C GLN A 46 -10.32 13.94 0.33
N ALA A 47 -9.91 13.29 -0.76
CA ALA A 47 -8.55 13.38 -1.26
C ALA A 47 -8.29 14.83 -1.69
N VAL A 48 -7.35 15.49 -1.01
CA VAL A 48 -6.72 16.71 -1.48
C VAL A 48 -5.45 16.26 -2.20
N ASP A 49 -5.34 16.57 -3.48
CA ASP A 49 -4.22 16.14 -4.31
C ASP A 49 -2.97 16.97 -3.97
N ASP A 50 -2.45 16.79 -2.76
CA ASP A 50 -1.32 17.56 -2.21
C ASP A 50 0.03 16.93 -2.60
N GLY A 51 0.04 15.95 -3.51
CA GLY A 51 1.26 15.27 -3.98
C GLY A 51 2.04 14.51 -2.90
N LEU A 52 1.50 14.41 -1.68
CA LEU A 52 2.17 13.91 -0.48
C LEU A 52 1.51 12.66 0.11
N HIS A 53 0.84 11.84 -0.71
CA HIS A 53 0.38 10.52 -0.25
C HIS A 53 1.58 9.61 0.00
N HIS A 54 2.10 9.74 1.22
CA HIS A 54 3.02 8.83 1.86
C HIS A 54 2.34 7.46 1.91
N ALA A 55 2.73 6.59 0.97
CA ALA A 55 2.50 5.16 1.11
C ALA A 55 3.40 4.68 2.26
N ASP A 56 2.95 4.84 3.50
CA ASP A 56 3.58 4.19 4.64
C ASP A 56 3.23 2.70 4.55
N GLY A 57 4.18 1.96 3.99
CA GLY A 57 4.10 0.53 3.79
C GLY A 57 5.12 0.11 2.75
N PRO A 58 6.42 0.02 3.08
CA PRO A 58 7.30 -0.81 2.27
C PRO A 58 6.67 -2.21 2.23
N PRO A 59 6.58 -2.88 1.05
CA PRO A 59 6.16 -4.27 1.03
C PRO A 59 7.08 -5.05 1.99
N PRO A 60 6.57 -6.01 2.79
CA PRO A 60 7.46 -6.87 3.55
C PRO A 60 8.43 -7.49 2.54
N LYS A 61 9.74 -7.32 2.74
CA LYS A 61 10.76 -7.98 1.94
C LYS A 61 10.62 -9.49 2.15
N THR A 62 9.85 -10.15 1.30
CA THR A 62 9.77 -11.61 1.28
C THR A 62 10.97 -12.18 0.51
N GLN A 63 11.92 -12.75 1.26
CA GLN A 63 12.76 -13.91 0.95
C GLN A 63 13.61 -13.98 -0.35
N ALA A 64 13.83 -12.92 -1.11
CA ALA A 64 14.59 -13.02 -2.38
C ALA A 64 16.00 -12.42 -2.37
N GLU A 65 16.64 -12.20 -1.22
CA GLU A 65 17.95 -11.53 -1.20
C GLU A 65 18.83 -11.94 0.00
N GLU A 66 19.13 -13.23 0.21
CA GLU A 66 20.37 -13.64 0.92
C GLU A 66 20.73 -15.13 0.72
N LEU A 67 20.72 -15.62 -0.51
CA LEU A 67 21.37 -16.89 -0.86
C LEU A 67 22.26 -16.69 -2.09
N ALA A 68 23.19 -15.75 -2.01
CA ALA A 68 24.36 -15.71 -2.88
C ALA A 68 25.58 -16.15 -2.05
N PRO A 69 26.14 -17.36 -2.28
CA PRO A 69 27.29 -17.84 -1.53
C PRO A 69 28.52 -16.97 -1.80
N VAL A 70 29.15 -16.49 -0.74
CA VAL A 70 30.47 -15.86 -0.79
C VAL A 70 31.51 -16.90 -1.19
N THR A 71 32.01 -16.81 -2.42
CA THR A 71 33.28 -17.45 -2.81
C THR A 71 34.20 -16.40 -3.42
N SER A 72 34.94 -15.72 -2.55
CA SER A 72 36.12 -14.96 -2.93
C SER A 72 37.23 -15.95 -3.24
N GLY A 73 37.51 -16.17 -4.52
CA GLY A 73 38.60 -17.05 -4.92
C GLY A 73 38.60 -17.34 -6.41
N SER A 74 39.11 -16.41 -7.22
CA SER A 74 39.74 -16.74 -8.49
C SER A 74 40.82 -15.73 -8.79
N ALA A 75 42.00 -16.30 -9.02
CA ALA A 75 43.27 -15.67 -9.25
C ALA A 75 43.38 -15.08 -10.67
N SER A 76 44.53 -14.42 -10.88
CA SER A 76 45.18 -14.09 -12.16
C SER A 76 44.70 -12.78 -12.82
N VAL A 77 45.52 -11.84 -13.30
CA VAL A 77 46.93 -11.77 -13.79
C VAL A 77 47.36 -10.28 -13.77
N ASP A 78 48.63 -9.91 -13.50
CA ASP A 78 49.50 -9.17 -14.46
C ASP A 78 50.94 -8.92 -13.97
N ARG A 79 51.88 -9.34 -14.83
CA ARG A 79 53.27 -8.90 -15.11
C ARG A 79 54.42 -9.06 -14.09
#